data_AF-A0A651GNJ8-F1
#
_entry.id   AF-A0A651GNJ8-F1
#
_cell.length_a   1.000
_cell.length_b   1.000
_cell.length_c   1.000
_cell.angle_alpha   90.00
_cell.angle_beta   90.00
_cell.angle_gamma   90.00
#
_symmetry.space_group_name_H-M   'P 1'
#
loop_
_entity.id
_entity.type
_entity.pdbx_description
1 polymer ?
#
loop_
_entity_poly.entity_id
_entity_poly.type
_entity_poly.pdbx_seq_one_letter_code
_entity_poly.pdbx_strand_id
1 'polypeptide(L)'
;MTRPLTPGHRYRCDGCGNVTRFDVVTTARTRRYLHFDLGGIPAVDEEEVLTATVEAVTCRWCSREDTLRIEPAPATDLPRDGG
;
A
#
# COMPACT_ATOMS: atom_id res chain seq x y z
N MET A 1 -5.67 -4.71 -14.74
CA MET A 1 -4.90 -5.66 -13.92
C MET A 1 -4.00 -4.86 -13.00
N THR A 2 -4.47 -4.56 -11.80
CA THR A 2 -3.76 -3.65 -10.90
C THR A 2 -2.76 -4.45 -10.08
N ARG A 3 -1.48 -4.37 -10.46
CA ARG A 3 -0.41 -5.15 -9.81
C ARG A 3 -0.15 -4.58 -8.41
N PRO A 4 0.03 -5.43 -7.38
CA PRO A 4 0.47 -4.93 -6.07
C PRO A 4 1.80 -4.19 -6.23
N LEU A 5 1.96 -3.09 -5.50
CA LEU A 5 3.23 -2.39 -5.45
C LEU A 5 4.29 -3.32 -4.85
N THR A 6 5.37 -3.52 -5.60
CA THR A 6 6.57 -4.14 -5.07
C THR A 6 7.36 -3.12 -4.25
N PRO A 7 8.11 -3.54 -3.21
CA PRO A 7 9.03 -2.65 -2.51
C PRO A 7 9.95 -1.90 -3.49
N GLY A 8 10.26 -0.64 -3.17
CA GLY A 8 11.06 0.23 -4.04
C GLY A 8 10.32 0.74 -5.29
N HIS A 9 9.00 0.55 -5.40
CA HIS A 9 8.17 1.14 -6.46
C HIS A 9 7.06 2.02 -5.88
N ARG A 10 6.56 2.97 -6.68
CA ARG A 10 5.45 3.86 -6.32
C ARG A 10 4.46 4.02 -7.47
N TYR A 11 3.24 4.44 -7.14
CA TYR A 11 2.30 4.97 -8.12
C TYR A 11 2.66 6.40 -8.53
N ARG A 12 2.43 6.71 -9.80
CA ARG A 12 2.47 8.06 -10.37
C ARG A 12 1.27 8.26 -11.27
N CYS A 13 0.63 9.42 -11.18
CA CYS A 13 -0.41 9.85 -12.11
C CYS A 13 0.19 10.74 -13.19
N ASP A 14 0.18 10.29 -14.45
CA ASP A 14 0.65 11.09 -15.58
C ASP A 14 -0.32 12.23 -15.95
N GLY A 15 -1.57 12.15 -15.50
CA GLY A 15 -2.59 13.16 -15.77
C GLY A 15 -2.40 14.46 -14.97
N CYS A 16 -1.88 14.40 -13.74
CA CYS A 16 -1.70 15.59 -12.90
C CYS A 16 -0.36 15.65 -12.13
N GLY A 17 0.54 14.67 -12.34
CA GLY A 17 1.86 14.62 -11.71
C GLY A 17 1.86 14.18 -10.24
N ASN A 18 0.73 13.76 -9.68
CA ASN A 18 0.66 13.30 -8.30
C ASN A 18 1.46 11.99 -8.11
N VAL A 19 2.23 11.93 -7.01
CA VAL A 19 3.05 10.77 -6.63
C VAL A 19 2.90 10.40 -5.15
N THR A 20 1.98 11.03 -4.42
CA THR A 20 1.90 10.90 -2.95
C THR A 20 0.53 10.51 -2.40
N ARG A 21 -0.57 10.65 -3.16
CA ARG A 21 -1.92 10.35 -2.66
C ARG A 21 -2.75 9.55 -3.67
N PHE A 22 -3.04 8.30 -3.33
CA PHE A 22 -3.88 7.41 -4.14
C PHE A 22 -4.88 6.70 -3.25
N ASP A 23 -6.09 6.53 -3.76
CA ASP A 23 -7.06 5.60 -3.19
C ASP A 23 -6.77 4.22 -3.73
N VAL A 24 -6.65 3.23 -2.83
CA VAL A 24 -6.31 1.85 -3.17
C VAL A 24 -7.36 0.94 -2.55
N VAL A 25 -8.05 0.18 -3.39
CA VAL A 25 -9.00 -0.85 -2.96
C VAL A 25 -8.32 -2.20 -3.06
N THR A 26 -8.34 -2.96 -1.96
CA THR A 26 -7.63 -4.24 -1.86
C THR A 26 -8.55 -5.30 -1.25
N THR A 27 -8.58 -6.48 -1.86
CA THR A 27 -9.10 -7.70 -1.25
C THR A 27 -7.96 -8.44 -0.57
N ALA A 28 -8.06 -8.74 0.72
CA ALA A 28 -7.03 -9.45 1.46
C ALA A 28 -7.61 -10.60 2.30
N ARG A 29 -6.85 -11.69 2.39
CA ARG A 29 -7.08 -12.79 3.33
C ARG A 29 -6.03 -12.68 4.42
N THR A 30 -6.47 -12.52 5.66
CA THR A 30 -5.58 -12.37 6.82
C THR A 30 -5.90 -13.42 7.88
N ARG A 31 -4.88 -13.79 8.66
CA ARG A 31 -5.01 -14.51 9.92
C ARG A 31 -4.66 -13.53 11.04
N ARG A 32 -5.47 -13.49 12.09
CA ARG A 32 -5.26 -12.61 13.24
C ARG A 32 -5.30 -13.41 14.53
N TYR A 33 -4.35 -13.15 15.41
CA TYR A 33 -4.41 -13.58 16.81
C TYR A 33 -5.07 -12.46 17.62
N LEU A 34 -6.23 -12.77 18.19
CA LEU A 34 -7.00 -11.82 18.99
C LEU A 34 -6.81 -12.12 20.46
N HIS A 35 -6.41 -11.11 21.22
CA HIS A 35 -6.43 -11.13 22.66
C HIS A 35 -7.65 -10.37 23.16
N PHE A 36 -8.40 -10.98 24.06
CA PHE A 36 -9.58 -10.38 24.68
C PHE A 36 -9.23 -10.00 26.11
N ASP A 37 -9.60 -8.79 26.52
CA ASP A 37 -9.54 -8.44 27.94
C ASP A 37 -10.62 -9.19 28.75
N LEU A 38 -10.60 -9.04 30.07
CA LEU A 38 -11.59 -9.65 30.96
C LEU A 38 -13.04 -9.15 30.72
N GLY A 39 -13.20 -7.99 30.07
CA GLY A 39 -14.48 -7.42 29.68
C GLY A 39 -14.97 -7.89 28.29
N GLY A 40 -14.15 -8.65 27.55
CA GLY A 40 -14.46 -9.17 26.22
C GLY A 40 -14.13 -8.22 25.06
N ILE A 41 -13.38 -7.14 25.27
CA ILE A 41 -12.96 -6.24 24.20
C ILE A 41 -11.75 -6.85 23.46
N PRO A 42 -11.82 -7.04 22.13
CA PRO A 42 -10.71 -7.61 21.37
C PRO A 42 -9.63 -6.57 21.03
N ALA A 43 -8.37 -7.00 21.11
CA ALA A 43 -7.22 -6.37 20.48
C ALA A 43 -6.55 -7.36 19.51
N VAL A 44 -5.97 -6.85 18.42
CA VAL A 44 -5.15 -7.65 17.50
C VAL A 44 -3.73 -7.64 18.03
N ASP A 45 -3.25 -8.79 18.49
CA ASP A 45 -1.88 -8.95 18.97
C ASP A 45 -0.92 -9.26 17.81
N GLU A 46 -1.36 -10.12 16.88
CA GLU A 46 -0.61 -10.47 15.68
C GLU A 46 -1.53 -10.54 14.45
N GLU A 47 -1.01 -10.10 13.30
CA GLU A 47 -1.68 -10.18 12.02
C GLU A 47 -0.72 -10.69 10.93
N GLU A 48 -1.15 -11.74 10.23
CA GLU A 48 -0.47 -12.30 9.07
C GLU A 48 -1.35 -12.11 7.83
N VAL A 49 -0.83 -11.41 6.82
CA VAL A 49 -1.50 -11.31 5.51
C VAL A 49 -1.12 -12.52 4.67
N LEU A 50 -2.09 -13.40 4.43
CA LEU A 50 -1.89 -14.64 3.67
C LEU A 50 -1.88 -14.37 2.16
N THR A 51 -2.83 -13.56 1.70
CA THR A 51 -2.92 -13.12 0.30
C THR A 51 -3.52 -11.72 0.23
N ALA A 52 -3.11 -10.93 -0.76
CA ALA A 52 -3.71 -9.63 -1.05
C ALA A 52 -3.76 -9.39 -2.57
N THR A 53 -4.83 -8.77 -3.05
CA THR A 53 -5.01 -8.39 -4.45
C THR A 53 -5.51 -6.96 -4.50
N VAL A 54 -4.81 -6.12 -5.28
CA VAL A 54 -5.23 -4.75 -5.52
C VAL A 54 -6.29 -4.76 -6.60
N GLU A 55 -7.49 -4.29 -6.27
CA GLU A 55 -8.64 -4.25 -7.17
C GLU A 55 -8.60 -2.98 -8.02
N ALA A 56 -8.47 -1.84 -7.37
CA ALA A 56 -8.53 -0.53 -8.01
C ALA A 56 -7.54 0.44 -7.37
N VAL A 57 -7.01 1.35 -8.20
CA VAL A 57 -6.21 2.48 -7.74
C VAL A 57 -6.73 3.73 -8.44
N THR A 58 -6.95 4.79 -7.69
CA THR A 58 -7.43 6.08 -8.22
C THR A 58 -6.53 7.21 -7.72
N CYS A 59 -6.16 8.13 -8.61
CA CYS A 59 -5.50 9.36 -8.18
C CYS A 59 -6.45 10.21 -7.34
N ARG A 60 -6.15 10.39 -6.05
CA ARG A 60 -7.02 11.16 -5.15
C ARG A 60 -7.13 12.64 -5.52
N TRP A 61 -6.21 13.15 -6.34
CA TRP A 61 -6.21 14.56 -6.77
C TRP A 61 -7.11 14.84 -7.97
N CYS A 62 -7.03 14.01 -9.02
CA CYS A 62 -7.77 14.25 -10.27
C CYS A 62 -8.84 13.20 -10.54
N SER A 63 -9.03 12.23 -9.63
CA SER A 63 -10.01 11.15 -9.69
C SER A 63 -9.88 10.23 -10.91
N ARG A 64 -8.71 10.20 -11.57
CA ARG A 64 -8.44 9.32 -12.71
C ARG A 64 -7.71 8.05 -12.30
N GLU A 65 -8.02 6.98 -12.99
CA GLU A 65 -7.40 5.64 -12.86
C GLU A 65 -6.64 5.21 -14.12
N ASP A 66 -7.03 5.74 -15.29
CA ASP A 66 -6.49 5.45 -16.62
C ASP A 66 -5.09 6.04 -16.85
N THR A 67 -4.70 7.03 -16.05
CA THR A 67 -3.41 7.74 -16.15
C THR A 67 -2.38 7.26 -15.14
N LEU A 68 -2.63 6.15 -14.45
CA LEU A 68 -1.76 5.64 -13.40
C LEU A 68 -0.67 4.72 -13.94
N ARG A 69 0.57 4.96 -13.50
CA ARG A 69 1.72 4.09 -13.76
C ARG A 69 2.44 3.72 -12.48
N ILE A 70 3.14 2.60 -12.53
CA ILE A 70 4.12 2.21 -11.50
C ILE A 70 5.50 2.61 -12.00
N GLU A 71 6.27 3.29 -11.16
CA GLU A 71 7.68 3.62 -11.42
C GLU A 71 8.54 3.27 -10.21
N PRO A 72 9.87 3.12 -10.38
CA PRO A 72 10.78 3.03 -9.25
C PRO A 72 10.58 4.23 -8.31
N ALA A 73 10.46 3.95 -7.02
CA ALA A 73 10.59 4.99 -6.03
C ALA A 73 12.01 5.56 -6.10
N PRO A 74 12.22 6.87 -5.88
CA PRO A 74 13.55 7.40 -5.72
C PRO A 74 14.24 6.59 -4.60
N ALA A 75 15.49 6.18 -4.83
CA ALA A 75 16.27 5.61 -3.77
C ALA A 75 16.30 6.63 -2.63
N THR A 76 15.75 6.26 -1.47
CA THR A 76 16.10 6.97 -0.25
C THR A 76 17.61 6.78 -0.11
N ASP A 77 18.37 7.87 0.02
CA ASP A 77 19.75 7.81 0.45
C ASP A 77 19.77 7.15 1.84
N LEU A 78 19.81 5.82 1.89
CA LEU A 78 20.34 5.12 3.06
C LEU A 78 21.74 5.69 3.27
N PRO A 79 22.14 6.00 4.53
CA PRO A 79 23.49 6.45 4.79
C PRO A 79 24.45 5.51 4.09
N ARG A 80 25.34 6.05 3.25
CA ARG A 80 26.50 5.27 2.84
C ARG A 80 27.24 4.99 4.14
N ASP A 81 27.23 3.75 4.60
CA ASP A 81 28.12 3.29 5.66
C ASP A 81 29.53 3.67 5.20
N GLY A 82 29.99 4.80 5.71
CA GLY A 82 31.25 5.41 5.33
C GLY A 82 32.34 4.90 6.26
N GLY A 83 33.41 4.38 5.66
CA GLY A 83 34.72 4.20 6.30
C GLY A 83 35.03 2.79 6.71
#